data_AF-A0A432HF30-F1
#
_entry.id   AF-A0A432HF30-F1
#
_cell.length_a   1.000
_cell.length_b   1.000
_cell.length_c   1.000
_cell.angle_alpha   90.00
_cell.angle_beta   90.00
_cell.angle_gamma   90.00
#
_symmetry.space_group_name_H-M   'P 1'
#
loop_
_entity.id
_entity.type
_entity.pdbx_description
1 polymer ?
#
loop_
_entity_poly.entity_id
_entity_poly.type
_entity_poly.pdbx_seq_one_letter_code
_entity_poly.pdbx_strand_id
1 'polypeptide(L)'
;MNQHPECKGMATTLTATVIRFPELHLLQVGDSRAYLLRGKTLQALTEDHTLVRKMVNEGVLSPEEALTHPKRHVIINALGISPEQKFDYRQIVLRPSDQVLLCSDGLYDEVPESEIRDVLLDHSPKEAIQRLVSAANAAGGKDNISITLAVLDDKVMAGTRRFDTEPDVKSSKKSPLKWLAVLLCLLILAGGAWYLGRSTEMGKRARNFIYSSLGMGSPHDTGQKKSAGAP
;
A
#
# COMPACT_ATOMS: atom_id res chain seq x y z
N MET A 1 -10.82 11.64 1.96
CA MET A 1 -9.82 11.19 0.98
C MET A 1 -9.59 12.25 -0.10
N ASN A 2 -9.30 13.50 0.30
CA ASN A 2 -9.09 14.60 -0.66
C ASN A 2 -8.37 15.79 0.02
N GLN A 3 -7.24 15.52 0.67
CA GLN A 3 -6.44 16.59 1.30
C GLN A 3 -5.49 17.27 0.30
N HIS A 4 -5.25 16.64 -0.87
CA HIS A 4 -4.29 17.09 -1.89
C HIS A 4 -4.86 16.89 -3.31
N PRO A 5 -5.63 17.84 -3.86
CA PRO A 5 -6.17 17.78 -5.22
C PRO A 5 -5.09 17.63 -6.31
N GLU A 6 -3.90 18.15 -6.06
CA GLU A 6 -2.70 18.03 -6.91
C GLU A 6 -2.23 16.57 -7.06
N CYS A 7 -2.58 15.70 -6.13
CA CYS A 7 -2.25 14.27 -6.16
C CYS A 7 -3.34 13.42 -6.84
N LYS A 8 -4.40 14.04 -7.38
CA LYS A 8 -5.49 13.31 -8.01
C LYS A 8 -4.97 12.55 -9.23
N GLY A 9 -5.15 11.22 -9.22
CA GLY A 9 -4.69 10.35 -10.29
C GLY A 9 -3.25 9.87 -10.15
N MET A 10 -2.55 10.20 -9.05
CA MET A 10 -1.24 9.61 -8.76
C MET A 10 -1.38 8.11 -8.49
N ALA A 11 -0.45 7.35 -9.06
CA ALA A 11 -0.33 5.92 -8.83
C ALA A 11 1.15 5.53 -8.69
N THR A 12 1.41 4.42 -8.03
CA THR A 12 2.75 3.85 -7.91
C THR A 12 2.71 2.33 -7.93
N THR A 13 3.77 1.71 -8.42
CA THR A 13 3.99 0.28 -8.25
C THR A 13 4.54 -0.02 -6.86
N LEU A 14 4.49 -1.28 -6.47
CA LEU A 14 5.17 -1.81 -5.29
C LEU A 14 5.62 -3.23 -5.57
N THR A 15 6.90 -3.48 -5.44
CA THR A 15 7.47 -4.84 -5.37
C THR A 15 8.30 -4.91 -4.10
N ALA A 16 7.90 -5.79 -3.18
CA ALA A 16 8.49 -5.87 -1.85
C ALA A 16 8.81 -7.33 -1.50
N THR A 17 9.98 -7.53 -0.88
CA THR A 17 10.37 -8.84 -0.37
C THR A 17 10.71 -8.77 1.11
N VAL A 18 10.20 -9.72 1.88
CA VAL A 18 10.61 -9.98 3.27
C VAL A 18 11.34 -11.31 3.31
N ILE A 19 12.60 -11.28 3.73
CA ILE A 19 13.44 -12.49 3.82
C ILE A 19 13.52 -12.90 5.30
N ARG A 20 12.97 -14.07 5.59
CA ARG A 20 13.11 -14.81 6.85
C ARG A 20 13.67 -16.18 6.48
N PHE A 21 14.98 -16.30 6.37
CA PHE A 21 15.59 -17.50 5.81
C PHE A 21 15.10 -18.80 6.49
N PRO A 22 14.74 -19.85 5.72
CA PRO A 22 14.89 -19.97 4.26
C PRO A 22 13.72 -19.39 3.45
N GLU A 23 12.78 -18.68 4.06
CA GLU A 23 11.58 -18.17 3.39
C GLU A 23 11.79 -16.75 2.85
N LEU A 24 11.35 -16.53 1.62
CA LEU A 24 11.13 -15.23 1.02
C LEU A 24 9.64 -15.04 0.78
N HIS A 25 9.10 -13.96 1.28
CA HIS A 25 7.75 -13.50 1.00
C HIS A 25 7.82 -12.35 0.01
N LEU A 26 7.18 -12.52 -1.14
CA LEU A 26 7.10 -11.52 -2.21
C LEU A 26 5.68 -10.97 -2.27
N LEU A 27 5.57 -9.64 -2.31
CA LEU A 27 4.33 -8.92 -2.57
C LEU A 27 4.54 -8.00 -3.78
N GLN A 28 3.62 -8.03 -4.74
CA GLN A 28 3.71 -7.24 -5.95
C GLN A 28 2.38 -6.58 -6.31
N VAL A 29 2.46 -5.34 -6.77
CA VAL A 29 1.42 -4.66 -7.53
C VAL A 29 2.08 -3.71 -8.54
N GLY A 30 1.83 -3.92 -9.82
CA GLY A 30 2.41 -3.15 -10.92
C GLY A 30 3.29 -4.03 -11.79
N ASP A 31 4.25 -3.41 -12.46
CA ASP A 31 5.15 -4.03 -13.43
C ASP A 31 6.63 -3.90 -13.05
N SER A 32 6.93 -3.38 -11.86
CA SER A 32 8.24 -3.61 -11.26
C SER A 32 8.42 -5.12 -10.99
N ARG A 33 9.64 -5.61 -11.13
CA ARG A 33 9.92 -7.05 -11.16
C ARG A 33 10.83 -7.51 -10.03
N ALA A 34 10.66 -8.77 -9.64
CA ALA A 34 11.61 -9.50 -8.80
C ALA A 34 12.16 -10.70 -9.56
N TYR A 35 13.46 -10.92 -9.47
CA TYR A 35 14.15 -12.07 -10.03
C TYR A 35 14.90 -12.85 -8.95
N LEU A 36 14.96 -14.17 -9.11
CA LEU A 36 15.81 -15.07 -8.36
C LEU A 36 16.92 -15.59 -9.27
N LEU A 37 18.16 -15.30 -8.93
CA LEU A 37 19.32 -15.97 -9.51
C LEU A 37 19.70 -17.14 -8.60
N ARG A 38 19.58 -18.36 -9.12
CA ARG A 38 19.97 -19.59 -8.45
C ARG A 38 20.90 -20.40 -9.33
N GLY A 39 22.12 -20.63 -8.85
CA GLY A 39 23.17 -21.22 -9.67
C GLY A 39 23.45 -20.33 -10.88
N LYS A 40 23.09 -20.78 -12.08
CA LYS A 40 23.25 -20.03 -13.34
C LYS A 40 21.93 -19.60 -13.97
N THR A 41 20.81 -19.79 -13.29
CA THR A 41 19.48 -19.52 -13.84
C THR A 41 18.90 -18.29 -13.18
N LEU A 42 18.62 -17.26 -13.98
CA LEU A 42 17.80 -16.11 -13.59
C LEU A 42 16.34 -16.44 -13.89
N GLN A 43 15.47 -16.31 -12.90
CA GLN A 43 14.04 -16.58 -13.04
C GLN A 43 13.23 -15.40 -12.53
N ALA A 44 12.29 -14.89 -13.32
CA ALA A 44 11.29 -13.94 -12.87
C ALA A 44 10.36 -14.58 -11.82
N LEU A 45 10.21 -13.92 -10.67
CA LEU A 45 9.29 -14.30 -9.60
C LEU A 45 7.95 -13.57 -9.71
N THR A 46 7.92 -12.46 -10.45
CA THR A 46 6.79 -11.56 -10.66
C THR A 46 6.17 -11.77 -12.02
N GLU A 47 4.90 -11.37 -12.15
CA GLU A 47 4.25 -11.24 -13.45
C GLU A 47 3.71 -9.81 -13.59
N ASP A 48 3.96 -9.18 -14.73
CA ASP A 48 3.63 -7.76 -14.89
C ASP A 48 2.13 -7.53 -14.92
N HIS A 49 1.65 -6.57 -14.13
CA HIS A 49 0.26 -6.13 -14.21
C HIS A 49 0.05 -5.09 -15.32
N THR A 50 0.48 -5.41 -16.54
CA THR A 50 0.29 -4.58 -17.74
C THR A 50 -0.83 -5.12 -18.63
N LEU A 51 -1.39 -4.24 -19.45
CA LEU A 51 -2.43 -4.60 -20.43
C LEU A 51 -1.92 -5.67 -21.40
N VAL A 52 -0.69 -5.52 -21.89
CA VAL A 52 -0.11 -6.46 -22.86
C VAL A 52 0.13 -7.82 -22.23
N ARG A 53 0.56 -7.88 -20.96
CA ARG A 53 0.72 -9.15 -20.26
C ARG A 53 -0.62 -9.88 -20.11
N LYS A 54 -1.67 -9.14 -19.74
CA LYS A 54 -3.04 -9.68 -19.71
C LYS A 54 -3.47 -10.24 -21.07
N MET A 55 -3.23 -9.50 -22.15
CA MET A 55 -3.56 -9.95 -23.51
C MET A 55 -2.79 -11.20 -23.92
N VAL A 56 -1.52 -11.33 -23.52
CA VAL A 56 -0.74 -12.56 -23.75
C VAL A 56 -1.34 -13.75 -23.01
N ASN A 57 -1.71 -13.57 -21.73
CA ASN A 57 -2.33 -14.64 -20.94
C ASN A 57 -3.69 -15.08 -21.50
N GLU A 58 -4.44 -14.15 -22.10
CA GLU A 58 -5.73 -14.42 -22.75
C GLU A 58 -5.57 -14.98 -24.17
N GLY A 59 -4.33 -15.13 -24.67
CA GLY A 59 -4.04 -15.64 -26.02
C GLY A 59 -4.38 -14.65 -27.15
N VAL A 60 -4.59 -13.37 -26.81
CA VAL A 60 -4.89 -12.29 -27.77
C VAL A 60 -3.62 -11.79 -28.46
N LEU A 61 -2.48 -11.82 -27.76
CA LEU A 61 -1.17 -11.46 -28.28
C LEU A 61 -0.18 -12.60 -28.05
N SER A 62 0.77 -12.77 -28.96
CA SER A 62 1.98 -13.54 -28.69
C SER A 62 2.93 -12.75 -27.75
N PRO A 63 3.81 -13.44 -27.00
CA PRO A 63 4.85 -12.78 -26.21
C PRO A 63 5.73 -11.83 -27.04
N GLU A 64 6.02 -12.17 -28.30
CA GLU A 64 6.85 -11.38 -29.19
C GLU A 64 6.13 -10.08 -29.63
N GLU A 65 4.83 -10.15 -29.92
CA GLU A 65 4.03 -8.97 -30.25
C GLU A 65 3.88 -8.02 -29.06
N ALA A 66 3.79 -8.55 -27.84
CA ALA A 66 3.65 -7.75 -26.63
C ALA A 66 4.85 -6.81 -26.41
N LEU A 67 6.06 -7.22 -26.78
CA LEU A 67 7.29 -6.43 -26.62
C LEU A 67 7.29 -5.14 -27.45
N THR A 68 6.64 -5.14 -28.60
CA THR A 68 6.63 -4.00 -29.54
C THR A 68 5.29 -3.24 -29.54
N HIS A 69 4.32 -3.71 -28.76
CA HIS A 69 2.98 -3.15 -28.75
C HIS A 69 2.98 -1.68 -28.24
N PRO A 70 2.23 -0.77 -28.88
CA PRO A 70 2.21 0.66 -28.53
C PRO A 70 1.71 0.95 -27.11
N LYS A 71 0.98 -0.01 -26.50
CA LYS A 71 0.45 0.08 -25.13
C LYS A 71 1.17 -0.84 -24.14
N ARG A 72 2.41 -1.25 -24.40
CA ARG A 72 3.16 -2.16 -23.53
C ARG A 72 3.34 -1.63 -22.09
N HIS A 73 3.43 -0.30 -21.95
CA HIS A 73 3.59 0.41 -20.68
C HIS A 73 2.27 0.71 -19.95
N VAL A 74 1.13 0.23 -20.45
CA VAL A 74 -0.17 0.51 -19.81
C VAL A 74 -0.36 -0.43 -18.62
N ILE A 75 -0.10 0.09 -17.42
CA ILE A 75 -0.32 -0.61 -16.15
C ILE A 75 -1.82 -0.67 -15.83
N ILE A 76 -2.34 -1.87 -15.55
CA ILE A 76 -3.75 -2.11 -15.22
C ILE A 76 -4.01 -2.34 -13.74
N ASN A 77 -2.96 -2.44 -12.92
CA ASN A 77 -3.05 -2.62 -11.46
C ASN A 77 -1.86 -1.94 -10.77
N ALA A 78 -2.07 -0.79 -10.15
CA ALA A 78 -1.08 -0.04 -9.37
C ALA A 78 -1.74 0.61 -8.14
N LEU A 79 -0.97 0.89 -7.09
CA LEU A 79 -1.46 1.55 -5.88
C LEU A 79 -2.02 2.94 -6.21
N GLY A 80 -3.19 3.25 -5.68
CA GLY A 80 -3.84 4.56 -5.87
C GLY A 80 -4.80 4.65 -7.06
N ILE A 81 -4.85 3.62 -7.92
CA ILE A 81 -5.79 3.56 -9.06
C ILE A 81 -7.19 3.13 -8.60
N SER A 82 -7.29 2.19 -7.65
CA SER A 82 -8.54 1.62 -7.14
C SER A 82 -8.56 1.59 -5.61
N PRO A 83 -9.71 1.80 -4.95
CA PRO A 83 -9.85 1.60 -3.51
C PRO A 83 -9.66 0.14 -3.09
N GLU A 84 -9.97 -0.81 -3.97
CA GLU A 84 -9.72 -2.24 -3.78
C GLU A 84 -8.51 -2.64 -4.62
N GLN A 85 -7.33 -2.64 -3.99
CA GLN A 85 -6.10 -3.06 -4.64
C GLN A 85 -5.93 -4.58 -4.59
N LYS A 86 -5.61 -5.17 -5.73
CA LYS A 86 -5.20 -6.57 -5.80
C LYS A 86 -3.69 -6.67 -5.72
N PHE A 87 -3.20 -7.52 -4.83
CA PHE A 87 -1.78 -7.81 -4.68
C PHE A 87 -1.51 -9.27 -5.03
N ASP A 88 -0.40 -9.49 -5.71
CA ASP A 88 0.12 -10.81 -5.94
C ASP A 88 1.09 -11.15 -4.81
N TYR A 89 0.87 -12.31 -4.17
CA TYR A 89 1.69 -12.79 -3.07
C TYR A 89 2.28 -14.16 -3.40
N ARG A 90 3.58 -14.32 -3.13
CA ARG A 90 4.28 -15.60 -3.30
C ARG A 90 5.20 -15.87 -2.13
N GLN A 91 5.29 -17.13 -1.73
CA GLN A 91 6.30 -17.62 -0.80
C GLN A 91 7.29 -18.51 -1.55
N ILE A 92 8.58 -18.22 -1.42
CA ILE A 92 9.68 -18.92 -2.10
C ILE A 92 10.67 -19.43 -1.06
N VAL A 93 11.12 -20.68 -1.22
CA VAL A 93 12.20 -21.24 -0.40
C VAL A 93 13.53 -20.89 -1.03
N LEU A 94 14.34 -20.11 -0.33
CA LEU A 94 15.69 -19.71 -0.67
C LEU A 94 16.72 -20.78 -0.30
N ARG A 95 17.85 -20.73 -0.97
CA ARG A 95 19.04 -21.55 -0.75
C ARG A 95 20.25 -20.64 -0.51
N PRO A 96 21.31 -21.15 0.14
CA PRO A 96 22.57 -20.44 0.18
C PRO A 96 23.06 -20.10 -1.23
N SER A 97 23.70 -18.94 -1.37
CA SER A 97 24.17 -18.34 -2.63
C SER A 97 23.08 -17.89 -3.61
N ASP A 98 21.80 -17.95 -3.25
CA ASP A 98 20.75 -17.30 -4.04
C ASP A 98 20.95 -15.78 -4.05
N GLN A 99 20.64 -15.13 -5.17
CA GLN A 99 20.54 -13.67 -5.24
C GLN A 99 19.12 -13.27 -5.64
N VAL A 100 18.58 -12.25 -4.96
CA VAL A 100 17.26 -11.69 -5.23
C VAL A 100 17.42 -10.27 -5.73
N LEU A 101 16.99 -10.03 -6.97
CA LEU A 101 17.04 -8.72 -7.62
C LEU A 101 15.63 -8.15 -7.68
N LEU A 102 15.44 -6.92 -7.19
CA LEU A 102 14.25 -6.11 -7.47
C LEU A 102 14.64 -4.98 -8.42
N CYS A 103 13.80 -4.70 -9.42
CA CYS A 103 14.05 -3.58 -10.33
C CYS A 103 12.75 -2.94 -10.87
N SER A 104 12.84 -1.67 -11.26
CA SER A 104 11.84 -1.01 -12.11
C SER A 104 11.96 -1.44 -13.57
N ASP A 105 10.95 -1.08 -14.36
CA ASP A 105 10.90 -1.14 -15.83
C ASP A 105 12.07 -0.45 -16.50
N GLY A 106 12.53 0.68 -15.96
CA GLY A 106 13.72 1.39 -16.45
C GLY A 106 14.98 0.53 -16.57
N LEU A 107 15.08 -0.62 -15.87
CA LEU A 107 16.14 -1.60 -16.11
C LEU A 107 15.77 -2.58 -17.23
N TYR A 108 14.71 -3.36 -17.06
CA TYR A 108 14.46 -4.54 -17.90
C TYR A 108 13.94 -4.19 -19.31
N ASP A 109 13.47 -2.96 -19.51
CA ASP A 109 13.11 -2.46 -20.84
C ASP A 109 14.34 -2.15 -21.72
N GLU A 110 15.47 -1.84 -21.09
CA GLU A 110 16.69 -1.41 -21.77
C GLU A 110 17.77 -2.51 -21.73
N VAL A 111 17.74 -3.42 -20.74
CA VAL A 111 18.74 -4.47 -20.54
C VAL A 111 18.07 -5.86 -20.60
N PRO A 112 18.43 -6.72 -21.57
CA PRO A 112 17.87 -8.07 -21.68
C PRO A 112 18.17 -8.95 -20.47
N GLU A 113 17.25 -9.84 -20.10
CA GLU A 113 17.40 -10.73 -18.94
C GLU A 113 18.66 -11.60 -18.99
N SER A 114 19.12 -12.01 -20.19
CA SER A 114 20.38 -12.75 -20.35
C SER A 114 21.59 -11.94 -19.92
N GLU A 115 21.61 -10.64 -20.23
CA GLU A 115 22.68 -9.73 -19.82
C GLU A 115 22.60 -9.45 -18.32
N ILE A 116 21.38 -9.26 -17.77
CA ILE A 116 21.18 -9.12 -16.33
C ILE A 116 21.77 -10.34 -15.60
N ARG A 117 21.45 -11.55 -16.06
CA ARG A 117 21.98 -12.80 -15.52
C ARG A 117 23.50 -12.82 -15.55
N ASP A 118 24.11 -12.53 -16.70
CA ASP A 118 25.56 -12.64 -16.87
C ASP A 118 26.31 -11.62 -15.99
N VAL A 119 25.80 -10.38 -15.92
CA VAL A 119 26.36 -9.35 -15.03
C VAL A 119 26.31 -9.77 -13.56
N LEU A 120 25.20 -10.38 -13.10
CA LEU A 120 25.06 -10.87 -11.72
C LEU A 120 25.94 -12.09 -11.40
N LEU A 121 26.31 -12.89 -12.41
CA LEU A 121 27.18 -14.05 -12.25
C LEU A 121 28.67 -13.67 -12.20
N ASP A 122 29.07 -12.69 -13.01
CA ASP A 122 30.48 -12.41 -13.27
C ASP A 122 31.09 -11.32 -12.37
N HIS A 123 30.27 -10.64 -11.56
CA HIS A 123 30.68 -9.46 -10.80
C HIS A 123 30.28 -9.52 -9.34
N SER A 124 30.97 -8.74 -8.50
CA SER A 124 30.54 -8.52 -7.12
C SER A 124 29.20 -7.76 -7.09
N PRO A 125 28.38 -7.87 -6.03
CA PRO A 125 27.04 -7.26 -5.99
C PRO A 125 27.04 -5.75 -6.26
N LYS A 126 28.05 -5.04 -5.76
CA LYS A 126 28.21 -3.60 -5.97
C LYS A 126 28.53 -3.27 -7.43
N GLU A 127 29.48 -3.99 -8.02
CA GLU A 127 29.86 -3.81 -9.43
C GLU A 127 28.74 -4.20 -10.37
N ALA A 128 28.00 -5.27 -10.06
CA ALA A 128 26.85 -5.72 -10.82
C ALA A 128 25.78 -4.62 -10.90
N ILE A 129 25.38 -4.03 -9.76
CA ILE A 129 24.42 -2.90 -9.75
C ILE A 129 24.95 -1.73 -10.61
N GLN A 130 26.21 -1.34 -10.44
CA GLN A 130 26.80 -0.24 -11.20
C GLN A 130 26.80 -0.51 -12.71
N ARG A 131 27.11 -1.74 -13.12
CA ARG A 131 27.11 -2.17 -14.52
C ARG A 131 25.72 -2.19 -15.10
N LEU A 132 24.72 -2.72 -14.38
CA LEU A 132 23.32 -2.74 -14.83
C LEU A 132 22.76 -1.33 -15.04
N VAL A 133 23.01 -0.42 -14.09
CA VAL A 133 22.63 0.99 -14.25
C VAL A 133 23.35 1.62 -15.46
N SER A 134 24.64 1.33 -15.64
CA SER A 134 25.40 1.87 -16.77
C SER A 134 24.92 1.33 -18.12
N ALA A 135 24.58 0.04 -18.18
CA ALA A 135 24.05 -0.62 -19.38
C ALA A 135 22.68 -0.03 -19.77
N ALA A 136 21.77 0.11 -18.81
CA ALA A 136 20.45 0.72 -19.06
C ALA A 136 20.57 2.17 -19.56
N ASN A 137 21.46 2.97 -18.96
CA ASN A 137 21.72 4.33 -19.43
C ASN A 137 22.34 4.35 -20.84
N ALA A 138 23.26 3.44 -21.14
CA ALA A 138 23.90 3.36 -22.46
C ALA A 138 22.94 2.91 -23.58
N ALA A 139 21.94 2.10 -23.24
CA ALA A 139 20.89 1.66 -24.16
C ALA A 139 19.82 2.74 -24.44
N GLY A 140 19.79 3.80 -23.65
CA GLY A 140 18.98 4.99 -23.91
C GLY A 140 18.49 5.70 -22.65
N GLY A 141 18.41 4.99 -21.50
CA GLY A 141 18.01 5.57 -20.22
C GLY A 141 16.67 6.30 -20.27
N LYS A 142 15.67 5.70 -20.93
CA LYS A 142 14.39 6.38 -21.23
C LYS A 142 13.51 6.59 -20.00
N ASP A 143 13.78 5.87 -18.92
CA ASP A 143 13.04 5.96 -17.67
C ASP A 143 13.96 5.90 -16.43
N ASN A 144 13.40 6.11 -15.25
CA ASN A 144 14.08 6.02 -13.97
C ASN A 144 14.46 4.57 -13.64
N ILE A 145 15.74 4.37 -13.34
CA ILE A 145 16.31 3.08 -13.01
C ILE A 145 16.41 2.94 -11.49
N SER A 146 15.67 2.00 -10.91
CA SER A 146 15.79 1.62 -9.50
C SER A 146 16.12 0.13 -9.41
N ILE A 147 17.16 -0.22 -8.64
CA ILE A 147 17.64 -1.60 -8.48
C ILE A 147 17.97 -1.86 -7.01
N THR A 148 17.55 -3.02 -6.50
CA THR A 148 17.99 -3.56 -5.20
C THR A 148 18.42 -5.00 -5.38
N LEU A 149 19.58 -5.37 -4.81
CA LEU A 149 20.12 -6.72 -4.86
C LEU A 149 20.38 -7.23 -3.44
N ALA A 150 19.77 -8.36 -3.09
CA ALA A 150 20.05 -9.09 -1.86
C ALA A 150 20.80 -10.38 -2.19
N VAL A 151 21.96 -10.60 -1.57
CA VAL A 151 22.78 -11.80 -1.76
C VAL A 151 22.78 -12.62 -0.47
N LEU A 152 22.38 -13.88 -0.59
CA LEU A 152 22.24 -14.79 0.53
C LEU A 152 23.56 -15.55 0.68
N ASP A 153 24.56 -14.93 1.31
CA ASP A 153 25.83 -15.62 1.59
C ASP A 153 25.78 -16.44 2.89
N ASP A 154 26.69 -17.42 3.02
CA ASP A 154 26.79 -18.29 4.19
C ASP A 154 27.08 -17.52 5.51
N LYS A 155 27.70 -16.34 5.42
CA LYS A 155 28.07 -15.51 6.58
C LYS A 155 26.88 -14.71 7.10
N VAL A 156 26.00 -14.24 6.22
CA VAL A 156 24.72 -13.58 6.53
C VAL A 156 23.78 -14.58 7.22
N MET A 157 23.84 -15.86 6.84
CA MET A 157 23.08 -16.93 7.51
C MET A 157 23.61 -17.28 8.90
N ALA A 158 24.92 -17.12 9.14
CA ALA A 158 25.54 -17.32 10.46
C ALA A 158 25.31 -16.12 11.40
N GLY A 159 25.14 -14.91 10.84
CA GLY A 159 24.94 -13.65 11.57
C GLY A 159 23.48 -13.19 11.69
N THR A 160 22.53 -13.84 11.00
CA THR A 160 21.11 -13.63 11.26
C THR A 160 20.84 -14.19 12.64
N ARG A 161 20.82 -13.31 13.65
CA ARG A 161 20.11 -13.61 14.89
C ARG A 161 18.79 -14.20 14.45
N ARG A 162 18.52 -15.44 14.85
CA ARG A 162 17.15 -15.96 14.84
C ARG A 162 16.35 -14.84 15.49
N PHE A 163 15.50 -14.17 14.71
CA PHE A 163 14.38 -13.50 15.31
C PHE A 163 13.55 -14.67 15.81
N ASP A 164 13.89 -15.14 17.01
CA ASP A 164 13.12 -16.11 17.76
C ASP A 164 11.73 -15.52 17.85
N THR A 165 10.89 -15.88 16.90
CA THR A 165 9.46 -15.85 17.05
C THR A 165 9.10 -17.17 17.70
N GLU A 166 9.52 -17.35 18.95
CA GLU A 166 8.43 -17.55 19.87
C GLU A 166 7.66 -16.24 19.86
N PRO A 167 6.36 -16.22 19.55
CA PRO A 167 5.59 -15.08 19.97
C PRO A 167 5.84 -14.99 21.47
N ASP A 168 6.47 -13.90 21.93
CA ASP A 168 6.48 -13.53 23.33
C ASP A 168 5.02 -13.23 23.70
N VAL A 169 4.22 -14.28 23.82
CA VAL A 169 3.00 -14.29 24.61
C VAL A 169 3.49 -14.29 26.04
N LYS A 170 4.09 -13.16 26.44
CA LYS A 170 3.83 -12.64 27.76
C LYS A 170 2.31 -12.60 27.85
N SER A 171 1.77 -13.60 28.53
CA SER A 171 0.57 -13.47 29.35
C SER A 171 0.81 -12.24 30.23
N SER A 172 0.58 -11.06 29.65
CA SER A 172 0.38 -9.84 30.40
C SER A 172 -0.87 -10.14 31.20
N LYS A 173 -0.68 -10.50 32.48
CA LYS A 173 -1.73 -10.40 33.47
C LYS A 173 -2.23 -8.96 33.33
N LYS A 174 -3.36 -8.79 32.62
CA LYS A 174 -3.99 -7.49 32.41
C LYS A 174 -4.18 -6.92 33.80
N SER A 175 -3.42 -5.88 34.15
CA SER A 175 -3.60 -5.25 35.44
C SER A 175 -5.01 -4.66 35.47
N PRO A 176 -5.89 -5.08 36.40
CA PRO A 176 -7.28 -4.62 36.44
C PRO A 176 -7.37 -3.09 36.56
N LEU A 177 -6.30 -2.45 37.03
CA LEU A 177 -6.14 -1.01 37.15
C LEU A 177 -6.13 -0.27 35.80
N LYS A 178 -5.58 -0.83 34.72
CA LYS A 178 -5.58 -0.19 33.39
C LYS A 178 -6.99 -0.18 32.77
N TRP A 179 -7.76 -1.24 32.98
CA TRP A 179 -9.17 -1.30 32.56
C TRP A 179 -10.08 -0.44 33.44
N LEU A 180 -9.78 -0.35 34.74
CA LEU A 180 -10.46 0.60 35.63
C LEU A 180 -10.23 2.05 35.18
N ALA A 181 -9.01 2.42 34.79
CA ALA A 181 -8.71 3.76 34.28
C ALA A 181 -9.47 4.08 32.98
N VAL A 182 -9.55 3.11 32.05
CA VAL A 182 -10.31 3.26 30.80
C VAL A 182 -11.81 3.37 31.08
N LEU A 183 -12.36 2.57 31.99
CA LEU A 183 -13.77 2.66 32.42
C LEU A 183 -14.06 3.98 33.13
N LEU A 184 -13.16 4.47 33.97
CA LEU A 184 -13.30 5.76 34.65
C LEU A 184 -13.27 6.92 33.64
N CYS A 185 -12.38 6.89 32.64
CA CYS A 185 -12.36 7.88 31.56
C CYS A 185 -13.65 7.86 30.72
N LEU A 186 -14.19 6.68 30.40
CA LEU A 186 -15.46 6.57 29.68
C LEU A 186 -16.65 7.07 30.51
N LEU A 187 -16.67 6.82 31.82
CA LEU A 187 -17.70 7.34 32.73
C LEU A 187 -17.62 8.87 32.88
N ILE A 188 -16.42 9.44 32.95
CA ILE A 188 -16.24 10.90 32.99
C ILE A 188 -16.68 11.55 31.68
N LEU A 189 -16.37 10.93 30.53
CA LEU A 189 -16.80 11.42 29.21
C LEU A 189 -18.32 11.30 29.04
N ALA A 190 -18.93 10.18 29.44
CA ALA A 190 -20.38 9.99 29.40
C ALA A 190 -21.12 10.92 30.38
N GLY A 191 -20.57 11.10 31.59
CA GLY A 191 -21.09 12.03 32.59
C GLY A 191 -20.98 13.50 32.16
N GLY A 192 -19.86 13.88 31.53
CA GLY A 192 -19.67 15.20 30.94
C GLY A 192 -20.64 15.47 29.79
N ALA A 193 -20.83 14.50 28.89
CA ALA A 193 -21.81 14.59 27.81
C ALA A 193 -23.25 14.66 28.33
N TRP A 194 -23.59 13.90 29.39
CA TRP A 194 -24.90 13.96 30.03
C TRP A 194 -25.13 15.29 30.77
N TYR A 195 -24.12 15.82 31.46
CA TYR A 195 -24.20 17.12 32.15
C TYR A 195 -24.34 18.29 31.17
N LEU A 196 -23.59 18.27 30.07
CA LEU A 196 -23.73 19.24 28.98
C LEU A 196 -25.08 19.09 28.25
N GLY A 197 -25.56 17.87 28.04
CA GLY A 197 -26.90 17.61 27.49
C GLY A 197 -28.01 18.15 28.41
N ARG A 198 -27.89 17.94 29.72
CA ARG A 198 -28.86 18.38 30.73
C ARG A 198 -28.83 19.90 30.95
N SER A 199 -27.67 20.56 30.81
CA SER A 199 -27.59 22.03 30.90
C SER A 199 -28.31 22.70 29.73
N THR A 200 -28.27 22.10 28.53
CA THR A 200 -29.04 22.60 27.38
C THR A 200 -30.56 22.38 27.50
N GLU A 201 -31.00 21.33 28.20
CA GLU A 201 -32.42 21.08 28.52
C GLU A 201 -32.96 22.04 29.60
N MET A 202 -32.17 22.33 30.63
CA MET A 202 -32.57 23.28 31.68
C MET A 202 -32.67 24.72 31.16
N GLY A 203 -31.80 25.11 30.23
CA GLY A 203 -31.88 26.41 29.54
C GLY A 203 -33.15 26.58 28.70
N LYS A 204 -33.64 25.50 28.07
CA LYS A 204 -34.89 25.52 27.27
C LYS A 204 -36.15 25.54 28.16
N ARG A 205 -36.13 24.87 29.33
CA ARG A 205 -37.24 24.88 30.30
C ARG A 205 -37.37 26.19 31.08
N ALA A 206 -36.24 26.80 31.48
CA ALA A 206 -36.26 28.11 32.15
C ALA A 206 -36.78 29.22 31.23
N ARG A 207 -36.42 29.17 29.93
CA ARG A 207 -36.87 30.15 28.94
C ARG A 207 -38.38 30.04 28.68
N ASN A 208 -38.94 28.83 28.56
CA ASN A 208 -40.38 28.64 28.39
C ASN A 208 -41.21 28.97 29.65
N PHE A 209 -40.64 28.84 30.85
CA PHE A 209 -41.31 29.23 32.09
C PHE A 209 -41.43 30.76 32.22
N ILE A 210 -40.38 31.51 31.86
CA ILE A 210 -40.38 32.98 31.85
C ILE A 210 -41.42 33.55 30.87
N TYR A 211 -41.59 32.94 29.68
CA TYR A 211 -42.62 33.38 28.73
C TYR A 211 -44.06 33.08 29.18
N SER A 212 -44.30 32.01 29.95
CA SER A 212 -45.65 31.69 30.45
C SER A 212 -46.09 32.51 31.68
N SER A 213 -45.14 32.97 32.52
CA SER A 213 -45.45 33.78 33.71
C SER A 213 -45.57 35.28 33.48
N LEU A 214 -45.19 35.79 32.30
CA LEU A 214 -45.32 37.21 31.91
C LEU A 214 -46.46 37.49 30.94
N GLY A 215 -47.29 36.50 30.60
CA GLY A 215 -48.50 36.71 29.77
C GLY A 215 -48.22 37.20 28.34
N MET A 216 -47.02 36.97 27.79
CA MET A 216 -46.68 37.38 26.43
C MET A 216 -46.73 36.18 25.47
N GLY A 217 -47.61 36.26 24.47
CA GLY A 217 -47.73 35.26 23.42
C GLY A 217 -46.44 35.07 22.60
N SER A 218 -46.22 33.82 22.16
CA SER A 218 -45.09 33.44 21.29
C SER A 218 -45.12 34.23 19.97
N PRO A 219 -44.01 34.86 19.54
CA PRO A 219 -43.94 35.52 18.24
C PRO A 219 -43.56 34.48 17.17
N HIS A 220 -44.47 33.59 16.80
CA HIS A 220 -44.42 32.86 15.52
C HIS A 220 -45.82 32.32 15.17
N ASP A 221 -46.78 33.24 15.08
CA ASP A 221 -47.86 33.11 14.09
C ASP A 221 -48.23 34.52 13.63
N THR A 222 -47.81 34.87 12.41
CA THR A 222 -48.45 35.83 11.51
C THR A 222 -47.58 36.03 10.27
N GLY A 223 -48.11 35.66 9.10
CA GLY A 223 -47.80 36.41 7.89
C GLY A 223 -47.34 35.66 6.65
N GLN A 224 -48.14 34.71 6.14
CA GLN A 224 -48.38 34.68 4.69
C GLN A 224 -49.90 34.66 4.41
N LYS A 225 -50.45 35.86 4.22
CA LYS A 225 -51.57 36.16 3.28
C LYS A 225 -50.99 35.98 1.85
N LYS A 226 -51.67 35.57 0.76
CA LYS A 226 -53.09 35.60 0.34
C LYS A 226 -53.24 34.90 -1.05
N SER A 227 -54.49 34.52 -1.40
CA SER A 227 -55.09 34.30 -2.75
C SER A 227 -54.91 32.90 -3.40
N ALA A 228 -55.87 32.25 -4.06
CA ALA A 228 -57.25 32.56 -4.51
C ALA A 228 -58.02 31.26 -4.86
N GLY A 229 -59.35 31.33 -4.99
CA GLY A 229 -60.15 30.43 -5.85
C GLY A 229 -61.24 29.60 -5.18
N ALA A 230 -62.47 30.11 -5.15
CA ALA A 230 -63.70 29.30 -5.24
C ALA A 230 -64.13 29.24 -6.72
N PRO A 231 -64.94 28.25 -7.14
CA PRO A 231 -65.71 28.36 -8.38
C PRO A 231 -66.81 29.42 -8.28
#